data_AF-A0A1J4ME83-F1
#
_entry.id   AF-A0A1J4ME83-F1
#
_cell.length_a   1.000
_cell.length_b   1.000
_cell.length_c   1.000
_cell.angle_alpha   90.00
_cell.angle_beta   90.00
_cell.angle_gamma   90.00
#
_symmetry.space_group_name_H-M   'P 1'
#
loop_
_entity.id
_entity.type
_entity.pdbx_description
1 polymer ?
#
loop_
_entity_poly.entity_id
_entity_poly.type
_entity_poly.pdbx_seq_one_letter_code
_entity_poly.pdbx_strand_id
1 'polypeptide(L)'
;MYGNKGKEIGVFQEKIEHSGEIVDATLAEFNVKYQTLFFIATLILSIAGFFSAIYSLFGLRITNFVNSCLQLIVGVLLLLLDIPGQPRWSAKFRNDIRRQARILSKLTGKSLSLLFLSCLCSTTLRPNNRGAMIFSIFSRTRAKSPGLFLLTFFICLITSSVAVLGLLISFEKGIRLNRIKKSIIMSYTSVGACNPIEIYRSYALSDPLFGMLGDEFNRLVGDRTDINYQFSQDELSIIFNALDDNQKGSINEREFVEFFSSRFTLV
;
A
#
# COMPACT_ATOMS: atom_id res chain seq x y z
N MET A 1 -30.12 22.57 -1.28
CA MET A 1 -28.73 22.76 -0.80
C MET A 1 -27.82 21.51 -0.95
N TYR A 2 -28.09 20.57 -1.87
CA TYR A 2 -27.23 19.37 -2.09
C TYR A 2 -26.20 19.51 -3.24
N GLY A 3 -26.25 20.59 -4.02
CA GLY A 3 -25.41 20.77 -5.21
C GLY A 3 -23.94 21.17 -4.96
N ASN A 4 -23.62 21.73 -3.78
CA ASN A 4 -22.25 22.22 -3.51
C ASN A 4 -21.29 21.11 -3.07
N LYS A 5 -21.76 20.15 -2.26
CA LYS A 5 -20.94 19.02 -1.79
C LYS A 5 -20.46 18.12 -2.92
N GLY A 6 -21.29 17.89 -3.95
CA GLY A 6 -20.92 17.08 -5.11
C GLY A 6 -19.81 17.73 -5.95
N LYS A 7 -19.84 19.06 -6.10
CA LYS A 7 -18.78 19.82 -6.80
C LYS A 7 -17.47 19.83 -6.03
N GLU A 8 -17.51 20.02 -4.70
CA GLU A 8 -16.31 19.98 -3.86
C GLU A 8 -15.63 18.60 -3.86
N ILE A 9 -16.41 17.51 -3.83
CA ILE A 9 -15.88 16.15 -3.91
C ILE A 9 -15.24 15.89 -5.28
N GLY A 10 -15.85 16.39 -6.36
CA GLY A 10 -15.29 16.26 -7.71
C GLY A 10 -13.94 16.97 -7.86
N VAL A 11 -13.86 18.23 -7.40
CA VAL A 11 -12.61 19.02 -7.42
C VAL A 11 -11.51 18.37 -6.56
N PHE A 12 -11.89 17.79 -5.41
CA PHE A 12 -10.93 17.08 -4.57
C PHE A 12 -10.41 15.79 -5.22
N GLN A 13 -11.28 15.02 -5.87
CA GLN A 13 -10.89 13.82 -6.62
C GLN A 13 -9.94 14.15 -7.76
N GLU A 14 -10.24 15.19 -8.53
CA GLU A 14 -9.41 15.65 -9.65
C GLU A 14 -8.02 16.11 -9.17
N LYS A 15 -7.94 16.80 -8.03
CA LYS A 15 -6.65 17.19 -7.42
C LYS A 15 -5.82 16.00 -6.95
N ILE A 16 -6.45 14.98 -6.37
CA ILE A 16 -5.75 13.75 -5.95
C ILE A 16 -5.23 13.00 -7.16
N GLU A 17 -6.06 12.86 -8.19
CA GLU A 17 -5.69 12.19 -9.44
C GLU A 17 -4.50 12.88 -10.10
N HIS A 18 -4.58 14.21 -10.31
CA HIS A 18 -3.47 14.99 -10.86
C HIS A 18 -2.20 14.90 -9.99
N SER A 19 -2.34 14.84 -8.66
CA SER A 19 -1.19 14.70 -7.76
C SER A 19 -0.56 13.32 -7.83
N GLY A 20 -1.36 12.25 -7.96
CA GLY A 20 -0.88 10.88 -8.18
C GLY A 20 -0.17 10.74 -9.52
N GLU A 21 -0.75 11.29 -10.59
CA GLU A 21 -0.16 11.30 -11.93
C GLU A 21 1.21 11.99 -11.96
N ILE A 22 1.35 13.15 -11.30
CA ILE A 22 2.65 13.83 -11.17
C ILE A 22 3.65 12.93 -10.44
N VAL A 23 3.23 12.26 -9.37
CA VAL A 23 4.09 11.39 -8.58
C VAL A 23 4.56 10.20 -9.42
N ASP A 24 3.65 9.52 -10.10
CA ASP A 24 3.97 8.39 -10.98
C ASP A 24 4.87 8.84 -12.16
N ALA A 25 4.62 10.00 -12.76
CA ALA A 25 5.46 10.57 -13.81
C ALA A 25 6.88 10.88 -13.31
N THR A 26 6.99 11.44 -12.11
CA THR A 26 8.28 11.74 -11.47
C THR A 26 9.04 10.44 -11.15
N LEU A 27 8.36 9.43 -10.61
CA LEU A 27 8.94 8.11 -10.35
C LEU A 27 9.45 7.44 -11.64
N ALA A 28 8.70 7.57 -12.72
CA ALA A 28 9.08 7.06 -14.03
C ALA A 28 10.31 7.79 -14.59
N GLU A 29 10.40 9.11 -14.42
CA GLU A 29 11.58 9.91 -14.83
C GLU A 29 12.86 9.44 -14.13
N PHE A 30 12.78 9.13 -12.84
CA PHE A 30 13.91 8.60 -12.07
C PHE A 30 14.17 7.10 -12.30
N ASN A 31 13.33 6.41 -13.10
CA ASN A 31 13.35 4.96 -13.28
C ASN A 31 13.33 4.18 -11.95
N VAL A 32 12.64 4.73 -10.94
CA VAL A 32 12.52 4.12 -9.61
C VAL A 32 11.13 3.51 -9.47
N LYS A 33 11.08 2.21 -9.21
CA LYS A 33 9.83 1.54 -8.86
C LYS A 33 9.42 1.88 -7.43
N TYR A 34 8.15 2.19 -7.20
CA TYR A 34 7.61 2.45 -5.87
C TYR A 34 7.96 1.32 -4.88
N GLN A 35 7.88 0.05 -5.31
CA GLN A 35 8.21 -1.11 -4.48
C GLN A 35 9.62 -1.01 -3.87
N THR A 36 10.60 -0.49 -4.61
CA THR A 36 11.98 -0.31 -4.11
C THR A 36 12.04 0.76 -3.02
N LEU A 37 11.29 1.86 -3.14
CA LEU A 37 11.21 2.90 -2.10
C LEU A 37 10.59 2.36 -0.81
N PHE A 38 9.49 1.60 -0.94
CA PHE A 38 8.85 0.94 0.20
C PHE A 38 9.79 -0.06 0.89
N PHE A 39 10.52 -0.86 0.11
CA PHE A 39 11.51 -1.79 0.63
C PHE A 39 12.61 -1.08 1.43
N ILE A 40 13.20 -0.01 0.88
CA ILE A 40 14.26 0.76 1.54
C ILE A 40 13.73 1.42 2.82
N ALA A 41 12.56 2.06 2.77
CA ALA A 41 11.94 2.69 3.93
C ALA A 41 11.69 1.68 5.05
N THR A 42 11.17 0.50 4.70
CA THR A 42 10.90 -0.58 5.64
C THR A 42 12.20 -1.17 6.23
N LEU A 43 13.24 -1.32 5.42
CA LEU A 43 14.55 -1.78 5.88
C LEU A 43 15.13 -0.83 6.94
N ILE A 44 15.10 0.48 6.68
CA ILE A 44 15.55 1.50 7.63
C ILE A 44 14.76 1.40 8.95
N LEU A 45 13.43 1.30 8.87
CA LEU A 45 12.57 1.18 10.06
C LEU A 45 12.79 -0.11 10.84
N SER A 46 13.08 -1.21 10.15
CA SER A 46 13.37 -2.52 10.76
C SER A 46 14.71 -2.50 11.49
N ILE A 47 15.75 -1.89 10.89
CA ILE A 47 17.05 -1.68 11.54
C ILE A 47 16.89 -0.77 12.77
N ALA A 48 16.14 0.33 12.63
CA ALA A 48 15.85 1.23 13.74
C ALA A 48 15.10 0.51 14.89
N GLY A 49 14.13 -0.34 14.55
CA GLY A 49 13.40 -1.18 15.52
C GLY A 49 14.30 -2.18 16.24
N PHE A 50 15.23 -2.81 15.52
CA PHE A 50 16.21 -3.74 16.10
C PHE A 50 17.13 -3.04 17.11
N PHE A 51 17.74 -1.92 16.74
CA PHE A 51 18.57 -1.15 17.67
C PHE A 51 17.77 -0.63 18.86
N SER A 52 16.52 -0.22 18.64
CA SER A 52 15.62 0.22 19.71
C SER A 52 15.26 -0.92 20.67
N ALA A 53 15.06 -2.14 20.17
CA ALA A 53 14.77 -3.31 21.00
C ALA A 53 15.97 -3.67 21.88
N ILE A 54 17.18 -3.67 21.31
CA ILE A 54 18.43 -3.89 22.06
C ILE A 54 18.60 -2.84 23.15
N TYR A 55 18.44 -1.56 22.80
CA TYR A 55 18.56 -0.45 23.76
C TYR A 55 17.52 -0.55 24.89
N SER A 56 16.29 -0.93 24.57
CA SER A 56 15.21 -1.07 25.55
C SER A 56 15.40 -2.28 26.46
N LEU A 57 15.98 -3.37 25.95
CA LEU A 57 16.31 -4.57 26.74
C LEU A 57 17.39 -4.26 27.78
N PHE A 58 18.48 -3.61 27.37
CA PHE A 58 19.54 -3.19 28.29
C PHE A 58 19.10 -2.07 29.25
N GLY A 59 18.15 -1.24 28.83
CA GLY A 59 17.55 -0.20 29.67
C GLY A 59 16.46 -0.67 30.61
N LEU A 60 16.07 -1.96 30.59
CA LEU A 60 14.94 -2.53 31.35
C LEU A 60 13.61 -1.76 31.16
N ARG A 61 13.37 -1.25 29.94
CA ARG A 61 12.15 -0.49 29.59
C ARG A 61 11.18 -1.38 28.84
N ILE A 62 10.36 -2.12 29.59
CA ILE A 62 9.44 -3.14 29.04
C ILE A 62 8.48 -2.55 27.99
N THR A 63 7.88 -1.38 28.24
CA THR A 63 6.95 -0.74 27.30
C THR A 63 7.63 -0.40 25.97
N ASN A 64 8.83 0.16 26.02
CA ASN A 64 9.58 0.47 24.80
C ASN A 64 10.01 -0.81 24.09
N PHE A 65 10.42 -1.84 24.84
CA PHE A 65 10.79 -3.13 24.27
C PHE A 65 9.64 -3.78 23.50
N VAL A 66 8.41 -3.78 24.05
CA VAL A 66 7.21 -4.28 23.34
C VAL A 66 6.97 -3.49 22.05
N ASN A 67 7.05 -2.16 22.09
CA ASN A 67 6.87 -1.32 20.90
C ASN A 67 7.97 -1.58 19.85
N SER A 68 9.22 -1.76 20.26
CA SER A 68 10.33 -2.08 19.36
C SER A 68 10.19 -3.48 18.75
N CYS A 69 9.71 -4.46 19.51
CA CYS A 69 9.39 -5.79 18.99
C CYS A 69 8.25 -5.73 17.97
N LEU A 70 7.18 -4.97 18.25
CA LEU A 70 6.09 -4.77 17.29
C LEU A 70 6.60 -4.09 16.01
N GLN A 71 7.41 -3.03 16.15
CA GLN A 71 8.04 -2.34 15.03
C GLN A 71 8.89 -3.30 14.19
N LEU A 72 9.66 -4.18 14.83
CA LEU A 72 10.49 -5.17 14.14
C LEU A 72 9.63 -6.22 13.43
N ILE A 73 8.62 -6.78 14.09
CA ILE A 73 7.75 -7.81 13.50
C ILE A 73 7.03 -7.24 12.26
N VAL A 74 6.34 -6.10 12.40
CA VAL A 74 5.60 -5.49 11.30
C VAL A 74 6.55 -4.99 10.20
N GLY A 75 7.72 -4.46 10.57
CA GLY A 75 8.78 -4.08 9.62
C GLY A 75 9.28 -5.28 8.79
N VAL A 76 9.57 -6.41 9.43
CA VAL A 76 10.01 -7.63 8.72
C VAL A 76 8.91 -8.18 7.81
N LEU A 77 7.64 -8.14 8.24
CA LEU A 77 6.51 -8.57 7.40
C LEU A 77 6.41 -7.72 6.12
N LEU A 78 6.49 -6.39 6.24
CA LEU A 78 6.50 -5.49 5.10
C LEU A 78 7.74 -5.69 4.21
N LEU A 79 8.90 -5.93 4.83
CA LEU A 79 10.15 -6.14 4.09
C LEU A 79 10.06 -7.39 3.23
N LEU A 80 9.48 -8.47 3.75
CA LEU A 80 9.22 -9.69 2.99
C LEU A 80 8.22 -9.48 1.85
N LEU A 81 7.22 -8.60 2.04
CA LEU A 81 6.24 -8.25 1.01
C LEU A 81 6.82 -7.41 -0.13
N ASP A 82 7.81 -6.55 0.16
CA ASP A 82 8.34 -5.56 -0.77
C ASP A 82 9.69 -5.96 -1.41
N ILE A 83 10.16 -7.20 -1.23
CA ILE A 83 11.43 -7.67 -1.81
C ILE A 83 11.48 -7.45 -3.34
N PRO A 84 12.43 -6.63 -3.86
CA PRO A 84 12.60 -6.45 -5.30
C PRO A 84 13.11 -7.75 -5.95
N GLY A 85 12.70 -8.02 -7.19
CA GLY A 85 13.16 -9.19 -7.95
C GLY A 85 12.50 -10.53 -7.58
N GLN A 86 11.60 -10.54 -6.59
CA GLN A 86 10.70 -11.67 -6.29
C GLN A 86 11.38 -13.06 -6.23
N PRO A 87 12.38 -13.28 -5.36
CA PRO A 87 13.07 -14.57 -5.29
C PRO A 87 12.12 -15.71 -4.86
N ARG A 88 12.38 -16.93 -5.36
CA ARG A 88 11.50 -18.10 -5.16
C ARG A 88 11.25 -18.45 -3.69
N TRP A 89 12.23 -18.26 -2.81
CA TRP A 89 12.08 -18.54 -1.38
C TRP A 89 11.12 -17.56 -0.69
N SER A 90 11.08 -16.29 -1.11
CA SER A 90 10.19 -15.29 -0.52
C SER A 90 8.76 -15.42 -1.04
N ALA A 91 8.54 -16.13 -2.15
CA ALA A 91 7.21 -16.35 -2.71
C ALA A 91 6.29 -17.07 -1.72
N LYS A 92 6.78 -18.11 -1.03
CA LYS A 92 5.99 -18.84 -0.03
C LYS A 92 5.57 -17.94 1.13
N PHE A 93 6.52 -17.21 1.71
CA PHE A 93 6.25 -16.28 2.82
C PHE A 93 5.32 -15.14 2.40
N ARG A 94 5.48 -14.58 1.20
CA ARG A 94 4.58 -13.54 0.68
C ARG A 94 3.16 -14.08 0.56
N ASN A 95 2.97 -15.28 0.04
CA ASN A 95 1.64 -15.88 -0.09
C ASN A 95 1.00 -16.12 1.28
N ASP A 96 1.77 -16.61 2.26
CA ASP A 96 1.28 -16.82 3.63
C ASP A 96 0.89 -15.50 4.30
N ILE A 97 1.74 -14.46 4.20
CA ILE A 97 1.47 -13.13 4.75
C ILE A 97 0.24 -12.53 4.10
N ARG A 98 0.15 -12.59 2.77
CA ARG A 98 -0.99 -12.05 2.04
C ARG A 98 -2.30 -12.76 2.39
N ARG A 99 -2.26 -14.07 2.65
CA ARG A 99 -3.43 -14.85 3.09
C ARG A 99 -3.91 -14.43 4.48
N GLN A 100 -2.98 -14.20 5.41
CA GLN A 100 -3.30 -13.90 6.82
C GLN A 100 -3.52 -12.40 7.09
N ALA A 101 -2.81 -11.53 6.37
CA ALA A 101 -2.80 -10.08 6.55
C ALA A 101 -3.16 -9.37 5.23
N ARG A 102 -4.37 -9.67 4.71
CA ARG A 102 -4.85 -9.16 3.40
C ARG A 102 -4.81 -7.63 3.27
N ILE A 103 -5.09 -6.91 4.35
CA ILE A 103 -5.02 -5.45 4.36
C ILE A 103 -3.58 -5.00 4.16
N LEU A 104 -2.61 -5.67 4.81
CA LEU A 104 -1.18 -5.36 4.73
C LEU A 104 -0.59 -5.61 3.33
N SER A 105 -1.22 -6.47 2.52
CA SER A 105 -0.80 -6.71 1.15
C SER A 105 -1.29 -5.69 0.14
N LYS A 106 -2.34 -4.91 0.47
CA LYS A 106 -2.85 -3.82 -0.38
C LYS A 106 -1.93 -2.60 -0.28
N LEU A 107 -1.81 -1.84 -1.36
CA LEU A 107 -0.90 -0.69 -1.43
C LEU A 107 -1.25 0.37 -0.37
N THR A 108 -2.54 0.62 -0.17
CA THR A 108 -3.10 1.42 0.94
C THR A 108 -2.63 0.92 2.31
N GLY A 109 -2.75 -0.38 2.57
CA GLY A 109 -2.38 -0.97 3.86
C GLY A 109 -0.88 -0.98 4.13
N LYS A 110 -0.04 -1.18 3.11
CA LYS A 110 1.42 -1.02 3.22
C LYS A 110 1.78 0.40 3.62
N SER A 111 1.18 1.38 2.95
CA SER A 111 1.43 2.80 3.19
C SER A 111 0.98 3.24 4.59
N LEU A 112 -0.22 2.82 5.03
CA LEU A 112 -0.71 3.05 6.39
C LEU A 112 0.20 2.41 7.45
N SER A 113 0.68 1.20 7.19
CA SER A 113 1.56 0.47 8.11
C SER A 113 2.93 1.14 8.21
N LEU A 114 3.47 1.64 7.10
CA LEU A 114 4.69 2.46 7.10
C LEU A 114 4.52 3.76 7.89
N LEU A 115 3.38 4.45 7.74
CA LEU A 115 3.08 5.67 8.50
C LEU A 115 3.03 5.34 10.00
N PHE A 116 2.32 4.27 10.37
CA PHE A 116 2.25 3.79 11.75
C PHE A 116 3.64 3.43 12.31
N LEU A 117 4.46 2.70 11.56
CA LEU A 117 5.83 2.36 11.94
C LEU A 117 6.72 3.60 12.10
N SER A 118 6.55 4.62 11.26
CA SER A 118 7.28 5.89 11.36
C SER A 118 6.92 6.63 12.65
N CYS A 119 5.63 6.66 13.01
CA CYS A 119 5.17 7.22 14.29
C CYS A 119 5.71 6.43 15.49
N LEU A 120 5.65 5.09 15.43
CA LEU A 120 6.22 4.23 16.46
C LEU A 120 7.72 4.47 16.64
N CYS A 121 8.48 4.55 15.55
CA CYS A 121 9.92 4.83 15.53
C CYS A 121 10.25 6.13 16.28
N SER A 122 9.46 7.19 16.07
CA SER A 122 9.61 8.46 16.80
C SER A 122 9.45 8.29 18.31
N THR A 123 8.55 7.42 18.76
CA THR A 123 8.34 7.17 20.20
C THR A 123 9.39 6.25 20.82
N THR A 124 9.89 5.26 20.07
CA THR A 124 10.79 4.23 20.57
C THR A 124 12.25 4.69 20.62
N LEU A 125 12.65 5.61 19.74
CA LEU A 125 14.00 6.21 19.72
C LEU A 125 14.11 7.52 20.50
N ARG A 126 13.00 8.09 20.98
CA ARG A 126 13.06 9.33 21.77
C ARG A 126 13.80 9.07 23.09
N PRO A 127 14.86 9.82 23.40
CA PRO A 127 15.57 9.66 24.67
C PRO A 127 14.63 10.06 25.81
N ASN A 128 14.08 9.07 26.51
CA ASN A 128 13.27 9.32 27.69
C ASN A 128 14.20 9.63 28.89
N ASN A 129 14.12 10.86 29.40
CA ASN A 129 14.95 11.37 30.49
C ASN A 129 14.60 10.77 31.87
N ARG A 130 13.58 9.90 31.96
CA ARG A 130 13.18 9.24 33.21
C ARG A 130 13.51 7.74 33.17
N GLY A 131 14.64 7.37 33.78
CA GLY A 131 14.90 6.04 34.39
C GLY A 131 15.63 4.98 33.55
N ALA A 132 16.85 4.62 33.97
CA ALA A 132 17.19 3.36 34.63
C ALA A 132 18.51 3.55 35.41
N MET A 133 18.46 3.47 36.74
CA MET A 133 19.55 3.79 37.68
C MET A 133 20.79 2.88 37.54
N ILE A 134 20.64 1.72 36.89
CA ILE A 134 21.70 0.69 36.81
C ILE A 134 22.72 1.02 35.71
N PHE A 135 22.30 1.60 34.57
CA PHE A 135 23.23 1.97 33.50
C PHE A 135 23.89 3.34 33.71
N SER A 136 23.39 4.18 34.63
CA SER A 136 24.05 5.45 34.96
C SER A 136 25.41 5.28 35.66
N ILE A 137 25.75 4.08 36.11
CA ILE A 137 27.07 3.75 36.68
C ILE A 137 28.07 3.37 35.57
N PHE A 138 27.62 2.75 34.47
CA PHE A 138 28.50 2.29 33.39
C PHE A 138 28.53 3.19 32.14
N SER A 139 27.49 3.99 31.88
CA SER A 139 27.49 4.96 30.77
C SER A 139 27.77 6.37 31.28
N ARG A 140 29.06 6.71 31.43
CA ARG A 140 29.55 8.08 31.64
C ARG A 140 29.49 8.91 30.34
N THR A 141 28.49 8.68 29.50
CA THR A 141 28.23 9.44 28.27
C THR A 141 26.78 9.93 28.30
N ARG A 142 26.49 10.82 29.26
CA ARG A 142 25.38 11.80 29.16
C ARG A 142 25.69 12.80 28.04
N ALA A 143 25.89 12.32 26.81
CA ALA A 143 25.80 13.19 25.66
C ALA A 143 24.30 13.30 25.36
N LYS A 144 23.72 14.46 25.68
CA LYS A 144 22.58 14.97 24.92
C LYS A 144 23.11 15.13 23.50
N SER A 145 23.15 14.07 22.68
CA SER A 145 23.59 14.19 21.30
C SER A 145 22.40 14.69 20.50
N PRO A 146 22.32 16.00 20.16
CA PRO A 146 21.28 16.48 19.25
C PRO A 146 21.28 15.69 17.94
N GLY A 147 22.43 15.11 17.56
CA GLY A 147 22.58 14.24 16.40
C GLY A 147 21.65 13.03 16.37
N LEU A 148 21.44 12.29 17.47
CA LEU A 148 20.54 11.12 17.47
C LEU A 148 19.08 11.53 17.32
N PHE A 149 18.70 12.65 17.92
CA PHE A 149 17.35 13.21 17.78
C PHE A 149 17.11 13.69 16.35
N LEU A 150 18.05 14.44 15.76
CA LEU A 150 17.97 14.91 14.38
C LEU A 150 17.93 13.74 13.39
N LEU A 151 18.79 12.73 13.58
CA LEU A 151 18.79 11.52 12.74
C LEU A 151 17.45 10.79 12.79
N THR A 152 16.89 10.60 13.99
CA THR A 152 15.57 9.97 14.17
C THR A 152 14.48 10.79 13.49
N PHE A 153 14.54 12.12 13.63
CA PHE A 153 13.60 13.03 12.98
C PHE A 153 13.67 12.93 11.45
N PHE A 154 14.87 12.94 10.86
CA PHE A 154 15.05 12.79 9.42
C PHE A 154 14.57 11.41 8.92
N ILE A 155 14.87 10.34 9.64
CA ILE A 155 14.39 8.99 9.30
C ILE A 155 12.86 8.97 9.30
N CYS A 156 12.21 9.49 10.35
CA CYS A 156 10.75 9.54 10.44
C CYS A 156 10.14 10.43 9.36
N LEU A 157 10.78 11.55 9.02
CA LEU A 157 10.32 12.44 7.96
C LEU A 157 10.37 11.73 6.61
N ILE A 158 11.52 11.15 6.24
CA ILE A 158 11.70 10.46 4.96
C ILE A 158 10.72 9.29 4.83
N THR A 159 10.62 8.46 5.88
CA THR A 159 9.74 7.27 5.86
C THR A 159 8.26 7.65 5.84
N SER A 160 7.86 8.71 6.54
CA SER A 160 6.51 9.27 6.47
C SER A 160 6.21 9.87 5.09
N SER A 161 7.17 10.58 4.47
CA SER A 161 7.01 11.08 3.10
C SER A 161 6.80 9.95 2.09
N VAL A 162 7.56 8.86 2.18
CA VAL A 162 7.36 7.66 1.33
C VAL A 162 5.97 7.05 1.57
N ALA A 163 5.52 6.97 2.82
CA ALA A 163 4.17 6.49 3.15
C ALA A 163 3.06 7.37 2.55
N VAL A 164 3.22 8.70 2.59
CA VAL A 164 2.26 9.65 1.99
C VAL A 164 2.24 9.53 0.47
N LEU A 165 3.40 9.42 -0.18
CA LEU A 165 3.48 9.16 -1.64
C LEU A 165 2.75 7.86 -2.00
N GLY A 166 2.98 6.80 -1.22
CA GLY A 166 2.27 5.54 -1.35
C GLY A 166 0.75 5.66 -1.26
N LEU A 167 0.26 6.46 -0.30
CA LEU A 167 -1.17 6.73 -0.16
C LEU A 167 -1.74 7.49 -1.35
N LEU A 168 -1.04 8.52 -1.85
CA LEU A 168 -1.46 9.29 -3.01
C LEU A 168 -1.62 8.40 -4.25
N ILE A 169 -0.61 7.57 -4.55
CA ILE A 169 -0.66 6.60 -5.66
C ILE A 169 -1.83 5.64 -5.48
N SER A 170 -2.03 5.11 -4.25
CA SER A 170 -3.12 4.18 -3.98
C SER A 170 -4.50 4.81 -4.17
N PHE A 171 -4.66 6.08 -3.80
CA PHE A 171 -5.92 6.80 -3.99
C PHE A 171 -6.16 7.17 -5.44
N GLU A 172 -5.15 7.63 -6.16
CA GLU A 172 -5.24 7.89 -7.60
C GLU A 172 -5.67 6.63 -8.36
N LYS A 173 -4.98 5.50 -8.17
CA LYS A 173 -5.36 4.23 -8.81
C LYS A 173 -6.75 3.74 -8.40
N GLY A 174 -7.13 3.93 -7.13
CA GLY A 174 -8.48 3.61 -6.65
C GLY A 174 -9.58 4.49 -7.27
N ILE A 175 -9.34 5.80 -7.42
CA ILE A 175 -10.26 6.74 -8.06
C ILE A 175 -10.39 6.42 -9.55
N ARG A 176 -9.27 6.18 -10.23
CA ARG A 176 -9.21 5.82 -11.65
C ARG A 176 -10.00 4.55 -11.94
N LEU A 177 -9.79 3.50 -11.14
CA LEU A 177 -10.53 2.24 -11.26
C LEU A 177 -12.04 2.44 -11.06
N ASN A 178 -12.44 3.30 -10.10
CA ASN A 178 -13.86 3.63 -9.89
C ASN A 178 -14.45 4.43 -11.06
N ARG A 179 -13.68 5.32 -11.71
CA ARG A 179 -14.14 6.05 -12.91
C ARG A 179 -14.38 5.08 -14.06
N ILE A 180 -13.45 4.16 -14.30
CA ILE A 180 -13.58 3.13 -15.33
C ILE A 180 -14.78 2.23 -15.07
N LYS A 181 -14.95 1.76 -13.84
CA LYS A 181 -16.14 1.03 -13.42
C LYS A 181 -17.44 1.79 -13.76
N LYS A 182 -17.52 3.08 -13.43
CA LYS A 182 -18.70 3.91 -13.76
C LYS A 182 -18.92 4.02 -15.27
N SER A 183 -17.86 4.20 -16.05
CA SER A 183 -17.91 4.26 -17.52
C SER A 183 -18.45 2.95 -18.12
N ILE A 184 -17.96 1.80 -17.64
CA ILE A 184 -18.47 0.48 -18.07
C ILE A 184 -19.96 0.34 -17.73
N ILE A 185 -20.37 0.66 -16.50
CA ILE A 185 -21.79 0.59 -16.10
C ILE A 185 -22.65 1.48 -17.00
N MET A 186 -22.21 2.71 -17.28
CA MET A 186 -22.93 3.64 -18.15
C MET A 186 -23.04 3.12 -19.59
N SER A 187 -21.96 2.54 -20.14
CA SER A 187 -21.93 1.94 -21.48
C SER A 187 -22.90 0.77 -21.61
N TYR A 188 -23.03 -0.08 -20.59
CA TYR A 188 -23.99 -1.18 -20.61
C TYR A 188 -25.43 -0.73 -20.36
N THR A 189 -25.63 0.29 -19.52
CA THR A 189 -26.96 0.84 -19.24
C THR A 189 -27.54 1.57 -20.46
N SER A 190 -26.70 2.11 -21.35
CA SER A 190 -27.16 2.77 -22.58
C SER A 190 -27.61 1.79 -23.67
N VAL A 191 -27.06 0.56 -23.67
CA VAL A 191 -27.36 -0.50 -24.65
C VAL A 191 -28.46 -1.47 -24.14
N GLY A 192 -28.69 -1.52 -22.82
CA GLY A 192 -29.70 -2.40 -22.21
C GLY A 192 -29.59 -2.43 -20.69
N ALA A 193 -29.97 -3.53 -20.05
CA ALA A 193 -29.76 -3.72 -18.62
C ALA A 193 -28.29 -4.09 -18.33
N CYS A 194 -27.68 -3.43 -17.35
CA CYS A 194 -26.34 -3.78 -16.89
C CYS A 194 -26.39 -5.00 -15.98
N ASN A 195 -26.18 -6.21 -16.51
CA ASN A 195 -26.01 -7.43 -15.73
C ASN A 195 -24.51 -7.79 -15.60
N PRO A 196 -23.86 -7.58 -14.44
CA PRO A 196 -22.43 -7.85 -14.28
C PRO A 196 -22.02 -9.29 -14.57
N ILE A 197 -22.93 -10.25 -14.41
CA ILE A 197 -22.67 -11.67 -14.68
C ILE A 197 -22.52 -11.92 -16.18
N GLU A 198 -23.35 -11.27 -17.00
CA GLU A 198 -23.27 -11.40 -18.46
C GLU A 198 -22.01 -10.74 -19.00
N ILE A 199 -21.63 -9.58 -18.43
CA ILE A 199 -20.38 -8.89 -18.75
C ILE A 199 -19.18 -9.79 -18.43
N TYR A 200 -19.18 -10.43 -17.26
CA TYR A 200 -18.12 -11.36 -16.89
C TYR A 200 -17.97 -12.49 -17.91
N ARG A 201 -19.08 -13.14 -18.27
CA ARG A 201 -19.08 -14.29 -19.18
C ARG A 201 -18.71 -13.93 -20.62
N SER A 202 -18.93 -12.69 -21.06
CA SER A 202 -18.52 -12.26 -22.39
C SER A 202 -17.02 -12.01 -22.54
N TYR A 203 -16.30 -11.80 -21.43
CA TYR A 203 -14.87 -11.46 -21.44
C TYR A 203 -13.97 -12.52 -20.82
N ALA A 204 -14.46 -13.34 -19.88
CA ALA A 204 -13.74 -14.47 -19.30
C ALA A 204 -13.75 -15.69 -20.25
N LEU A 205 -13.03 -15.60 -21.37
CA LEU A 205 -13.11 -16.55 -22.49
C LEU A 205 -12.09 -17.70 -22.36
N SER A 206 -10.95 -17.46 -21.71
CA SER A 206 -9.82 -18.40 -21.72
C SER A 206 -10.06 -19.60 -20.81
N ASP A 207 -10.49 -19.36 -19.56
CA ASP A 207 -10.84 -20.42 -18.61
C ASP A 207 -11.89 -19.91 -17.58
N PRO A 208 -13.18 -20.26 -17.78
CA PRO A 208 -14.26 -19.83 -16.87
C PRO A 208 -14.13 -20.38 -15.45
N LEU A 209 -13.39 -21.47 -15.25
CA LEU A 209 -13.19 -22.08 -13.92
C LEU A 209 -12.02 -21.44 -13.18
N PHE A 210 -10.98 -21.04 -13.90
CA PHE A 210 -9.84 -20.32 -13.32
C PHE A 210 -10.16 -18.83 -13.09
N GLY A 211 -11.01 -18.23 -13.93
CA GLY A 211 -11.48 -16.86 -13.80
C GLY A 211 -10.79 -15.88 -14.76
N MET A 212 -11.30 -14.64 -14.80
CA MET A 212 -10.89 -13.63 -15.76
C MET A 212 -9.45 -13.16 -15.52
N LEU A 213 -8.64 -13.19 -16.59
CA LEU A 213 -7.23 -12.79 -16.58
C LEU A 213 -7.06 -11.27 -16.74
N GLY A 214 -5.85 -10.78 -16.44
CA GLY A 214 -5.49 -9.37 -16.59
C GLY A 214 -5.73 -8.82 -18.00
N ASP A 215 -5.34 -9.59 -19.03
CA ASP A 215 -5.50 -9.19 -20.44
C ASP A 215 -6.98 -9.12 -20.85
N GLU A 216 -7.79 -10.04 -20.36
CA GLU A 216 -9.24 -10.07 -20.59
C GLU A 216 -9.95 -8.89 -19.92
N PHE A 217 -9.53 -8.57 -18.70
CA PHE A 217 -9.99 -7.38 -17.99
C PHE A 217 -9.58 -6.10 -18.73
N ASN A 218 -8.34 -6.03 -19.24
CA ASN A 218 -7.87 -4.91 -20.04
C ASN A 218 -8.66 -4.74 -21.34
N ARG A 219 -9.04 -5.85 -21.98
CA ARG A 219 -9.90 -5.84 -23.17
C ARG A 219 -11.30 -5.31 -22.86
N LEU A 220 -11.91 -5.74 -21.75
CA LEU A 220 -13.19 -5.18 -21.28
C LEU A 220 -13.11 -3.66 -21.09
N VAL A 221 -12.04 -3.19 -20.45
CA VAL A 221 -11.82 -1.75 -20.22
C VAL A 221 -11.63 -1.03 -21.55
N GLY A 222 -10.82 -1.55 -22.46
CA GLY A 222 -10.59 -0.96 -23.78
C GLY A 222 -11.88 -0.84 -24.60
N ASP A 223 -12.65 -1.91 -24.70
CA ASP A 223 -13.87 -1.96 -25.51
C ASP A 223 -14.99 -1.02 -25.00
N ARG A 224 -14.97 -0.70 -23.71
CA ARG A 224 -16.10 -0.05 -23.01
C ARG A 224 -15.77 1.33 -22.43
N THR A 225 -14.55 1.81 -22.65
CA THR A 225 -14.16 3.19 -22.37
C THR A 225 -13.94 3.93 -23.68
N ASP A 226 -14.36 5.21 -23.74
CA ASP A 226 -14.36 6.01 -24.97
C ASP A 226 -12.97 6.24 -25.62
N ILE A 227 -11.89 5.79 -24.97
CA ILE A 227 -10.50 6.09 -25.35
C ILE A 227 -9.69 4.80 -25.64
N ASN A 228 -10.30 3.61 -25.76
CA ASN A 228 -9.57 2.35 -25.88
C ASN A 228 -8.46 2.22 -24.81
N TYR A 229 -8.78 2.62 -23.59
CA TYR A 229 -7.78 2.73 -22.53
C TYR A 229 -7.32 1.34 -22.09
N GLN A 230 -6.01 1.17 -21.89
CA GLN A 230 -5.39 -0.07 -21.44
C GLN A 230 -4.47 0.22 -20.25
N PHE A 231 -4.59 -0.59 -19.20
CA PHE A 231 -3.67 -0.54 -18.06
C PHE A 231 -2.33 -1.16 -18.43
N SER A 232 -1.26 -0.62 -17.86
CA SER A 232 0.06 -1.28 -17.90
C SER A 232 0.07 -2.56 -17.05
N GLN A 233 1.02 -3.45 -17.32
CA GLN A 233 1.14 -4.72 -16.57
C GLN A 233 1.38 -4.49 -15.06
N ASP A 234 2.14 -3.45 -14.71
CA ASP A 234 2.40 -3.08 -13.33
C ASP A 234 1.10 -2.60 -12.63
N GLU A 235 0.25 -1.83 -13.32
CA GLU A 235 -1.05 -1.40 -12.79
C GLU A 235 -2.05 -2.55 -12.65
N LEU A 236 -2.09 -3.46 -13.63
CA LEU A 236 -2.92 -4.66 -13.54
C LEU A 236 -2.53 -5.49 -12.32
N SER A 237 -1.23 -5.63 -12.03
CA SER A 237 -0.78 -6.38 -10.85
C SER A 237 -1.27 -5.77 -9.53
N ILE A 238 -1.35 -4.43 -9.47
CA ILE A 238 -1.85 -3.68 -8.32
C ILE A 238 -3.37 -3.84 -8.20
N ILE A 239 -4.10 -3.70 -9.30
CA ILE A 239 -5.55 -3.83 -9.37
C ILE A 239 -5.98 -5.26 -9.00
N PHE A 240 -5.33 -6.28 -9.58
CA PHE A 240 -5.65 -7.67 -9.27
C PHE A 240 -5.29 -8.03 -7.83
N ASN A 241 -4.22 -7.48 -7.26
CA ASN A 241 -3.94 -7.64 -5.83
C ASN A 241 -5.03 -6.98 -4.93
N ALA A 242 -5.80 -6.02 -5.46
CA ALA A 242 -6.91 -5.41 -4.76
C ALA A 242 -8.24 -6.17 -4.91
N LEU A 243 -8.45 -6.79 -6.09
CA LEU A 243 -9.70 -7.45 -6.51
C LEU A 243 -9.73 -8.96 -6.32
N ASP A 244 -8.58 -9.64 -6.43
CA ASP A 244 -8.45 -11.08 -6.29
C ASP A 244 -8.25 -11.45 -4.81
N ASP A 245 -9.33 -11.86 -4.17
CA ASP A 245 -9.35 -12.27 -2.76
C ASP A 245 -8.51 -13.52 -2.49
N ASN A 246 -8.26 -14.35 -3.51
CA ASN A 246 -7.59 -15.64 -3.40
C ASN A 246 -6.15 -15.63 -3.94
N GLN A 247 -5.72 -14.52 -4.56
CA GLN A 247 -4.37 -14.30 -5.08
C GLN A 247 -3.87 -15.34 -6.08
N LYS A 248 -4.79 -15.82 -6.89
CA LYS A 248 -4.54 -16.72 -8.01
C LYS A 248 -4.14 -15.99 -9.29
N GLY A 249 -4.20 -14.66 -9.31
CA GLY A 249 -3.90 -13.83 -10.48
C GLY A 249 -5.07 -13.71 -11.45
N SER A 250 -6.29 -13.99 -11.01
CA SER A 250 -7.51 -13.94 -11.82
C SER A 250 -8.71 -13.56 -10.97
N ILE A 251 -9.75 -13.00 -11.59
CA ILE A 251 -10.96 -12.53 -10.91
C ILE A 251 -12.10 -13.53 -11.15
N ASN A 252 -12.72 -14.03 -10.08
CA ASN A 252 -13.92 -14.88 -10.15
C ASN A 252 -15.19 -14.10 -10.51
N GLU A 253 -16.23 -14.79 -10.98
CA GLU A 253 -17.56 -14.19 -11.23
C GLU A 253 -18.08 -13.45 -9.98
N ARG A 254 -17.95 -14.08 -8.80
CA ARG A 254 -18.35 -13.47 -7.52
C ARG A 254 -17.55 -12.19 -7.21
N GLU A 255 -16.23 -12.25 -7.31
CA GLU A 255 -15.33 -11.11 -7.03
C GLU A 255 -15.61 -9.96 -8.02
N PHE A 256 -15.92 -10.29 -9.27
CA PHE A 256 -16.30 -9.31 -10.29
C PHE A 256 -17.66 -8.65 -9.99
N VAL A 257 -18.68 -9.43 -9.63
CA VAL A 257 -19.99 -8.88 -9.22
C VAL A 257 -19.83 -8.00 -7.98
N GLU A 258 -19.02 -8.44 -7.01
CA GLU A 258 -18.70 -7.66 -5.82
C GLU A 258 -17.99 -6.35 -6.18
N PHE A 259 -17.00 -6.40 -7.07
CA PHE A 259 -16.34 -5.22 -7.61
C PHE A 259 -17.34 -4.24 -8.24
N PHE A 260 -18.34 -4.71 -9.00
CA PHE A 260 -19.36 -3.84 -9.59
C PHE A 260 -20.38 -3.30 -8.58
N SER A 261 -20.64 -4.03 -7.48
CA SER A 261 -21.54 -3.60 -6.40
C SER A 261 -20.89 -2.64 -5.38
N SER A 262 -19.56 -2.71 -5.20
CA SER A 262 -18.83 -1.98 -4.15
C SER A 262 -18.78 -0.46 -4.41
N ARG A 263 -18.82 0.37 -3.35
CA ARG A 263 -18.70 1.84 -3.54
C ARG A 263 -17.28 2.31 -3.78
N PHE A 264 -16.30 1.59 -3.24
CA PHE A 264 -14.89 1.94 -3.33
C PHE A 264 -14.03 0.69 -3.27
N THR A 265 -13.07 0.59 -4.19
CA THR A 265 -12.07 -0.48 -4.17
C THR A 265 -10.79 0.07 -3.53
N LEU A 266 -10.40 -0.51 -2.39
CA LEU A 266 -9.11 -0.22 -1.75
C LEU A 266 -8.01 -0.93 -2.51
N VAL A 267 -7.14 -0.12 -3.14
CA VAL A 267 -5.97 -0.55 -3.90
C VAL A 267 -4.74 -0.66 -3.00
#